data_AF-A0A9D7MRE4-F1
#
_entry.id   AF-A0A9D7MRE4-F1
#
_cell.length_a   1.000
_cell.length_b   1.000
_cell.length_c   1.000
_cell.angle_alpha   90.00
_cell.angle_beta   90.00
_cell.angle_gamma   90.00
#
_symmetry.space_group_name_H-M   'P 1'
#
loop_
_entity.id
_entity.type
_entity.pdbx_description
1 polymer ?
#
loop_
_entity_poly.entity_id
_entity_poly.type
_entity_poly.pdbx_seq_one_letter_code
_entity_poly.pdbx_strand_id
1 'polypeptide(L)'
;MTRVFTSIVFLALASSTMVAQLGTSLPKSVEAASTQVGSFDPSSITKATKALDGSIDQFSSVLKGAGIDPAKAKSITSAVSALDGDTDKMLKQIKGASDLMSLKDEATKILADVRKVDGLMSGVQVASNVTSKWGSVKSSANALGSLFGLKL
;
A
#
# COMPACT_ATOMS: atom_id res chain seq x y z
N MET A 1 -0.74 -8.00 -38.13
CA MET A 1 -1.31 -7.81 -36.78
C MET A 1 -1.37 -9.15 -36.08
N THR A 2 -0.47 -9.45 -35.14
CA THR A 2 -0.72 -10.46 -34.10
C THR A 2 0.13 -10.14 -32.88
N ARG A 3 -0.51 -9.65 -31.81
CA ARG A 3 0.11 -9.49 -30.49
C ARG A 3 0.04 -10.84 -29.78
N VAL A 4 1.19 -11.42 -29.44
CA VAL A 4 1.25 -12.64 -28.63
C VAL A 4 1.31 -12.21 -27.15
N PHE A 5 0.28 -12.58 -26.41
CA PHE A 5 0.23 -12.49 -24.95
C PHE A 5 1.16 -13.55 -24.37
N THR A 6 2.22 -13.14 -23.67
CA THR A 6 3.04 -14.05 -22.87
C THR A 6 2.52 -14.02 -21.44
N SER A 7 1.74 -15.03 -21.08
CA SER A 7 1.39 -15.37 -19.70
C SER A 7 2.66 -15.82 -18.97
N ILE A 8 3.03 -15.16 -17.87
CA ILE A 8 4.01 -15.70 -16.92
C ILE A 8 3.24 -16.22 -15.72
N VAL A 9 3.23 -17.56 -15.63
CA VAL A 9 2.68 -18.35 -14.53
C VAL A 9 3.61 -18.24 -13.33
N PHE A 10 3.02 -17.92 -12.17
CA PHE A 10 3.63 -18.01 -10.85
C PHE A 10 4.07 -19.45 -10.56
N LEU A 11 5.36 -19.66 -10.24
CA LEU A 11 5.83 -20.92 -9.63
C LEU A 11 6.33 -20.61 -8.22
N ALA A 12 5.50 -20.96 -7.25
CA ALA A 12 5.85 -20.96 -5.84
C ALA A 12 6.03 -22.40 -5.34
N LEU A 13 6.79 -22.50 -4.24
CA LEU A 13 6.95 -23.62 -3.31
C LEU A 13 8.10 -24.62 -3.53
N ALA A 14 9.15 -24.36 -2.75
CA ALA A 14 9.66 -25.22 -1.68
C ALA A 14 10.43 -26.50 -2.04
N SER A 15 11.74 -26.47 -1.78
CA SER A 15 12.41 -27.46 -0.94
C SER A 15 13.81 -26.99 -0.54
N SER A 16 13.89 -26.39 0.65
CA SER A 16 15.15 -26.26 1.38
C SER A 16 15.43 -27.61 2.02
N THR A 17 16.49 -28.29 1.60
CA THR A 17 17.43 -29.09 2.41
C THR A 17 18.23 -30.02 1.51
N MET A 18 19.51 -29.69 1.30
CA MET A 18 20.63 -30.63 1.36
C MET A 18 21.92 -29.85 1.11
N VAL A 19 22.52 -29.35 2.18
CA VAL A 19 23.96 -29.10 2.22
C VAL A 19 24.58 -30.41 2.68
N ALA A 20 25.13 -31.17 1.74
CA ALA A 20 26.07 -32.23 2.04
C ALA A 20 27.04 -32.37 0.86
N GLN A 21 28.20 -31.72 1.03
CA GLN A 21 29.50 -32.32 0.78
C GLN A 21 29.73 -32.90 -0.63
N LEU A 22 30.35 -32.11 -1.50
CA LEU A 22 31.47 -32.56 -2.35
C LEU A 22 32.20 -31.33 -2.89
N GLY A 23 33.50 -31.27 -2.61
CA GLY A 23 34.37 -30.20 -3.05
C GLY A 23 34.44 -30.11 -4.56
N THR A 24 34.36 -28.89 -5.07
CA THR A 24 35.18 -28.35 -6.16
C THR A 24 34.81 -26.88 -6.28
N SER A 25 35.84 -26.05 -6.36
CA SER A 25 35.77 -24.59 -6.43
C SER A 25 34.83 -24.09 -7.54
N LEU A 26 33.69 -23.52 -7.15
CA LEU A 26 32.91 -22.65 -8.02
C LEU A 26 33.48 -21.22 -7.98
N PRO A 27 33.61 -20.53 -9.12
CA PRO A 27 34.27 -19.24 -9.23
C PRO A 27 33.50 -18.15 -8.45
N LYS A 28 34.25 -17.23 -7.84
CA LYS A 28 33.80 -16.07 -7.02
C LYS A 28 32.92 -15.03 -7.76
N SER A 29 32.24 -15.41 -8.84
CA SER A 29 31.44 -14.53 -9.69
C SER A 29 29.93 -14.82 -9.68
N VAL A 30 29.46 -15.79 -8.88
CA VAL A 30 28.01 -16.05 -8.69
C VAL A 30 27.48 -15.52 -7.34
N GLU A 31 28.36 -14.94 -6.50
CA GLU A 31 27.99 -14.50 -5.14
C GLU A 31 27.68 -12.99 -5.03
N ALA A 32 27.57 -12.28 -6.15
CA ALA A 32 27.39 -10.82 -6.17
C ALA A 32 26.19 -10.32 -7.00
N ALA A 33 25.23 -11.19 -7.33
CA ALA A 33 23.97 -10.79 -7.98
C ALA A 33 22.73 -11.00 -7.09
N SER A 34 22.93 -11.30 -5.80
CA SER A 34 21.85 -11.42 -4.80
C SER A 34 21.80 -10.22 -3.83
N THR A 35 22.66 -9.22 -4.02
CA THR A 35 22.71 -8.06 -3.14
C THR A 35 21.56 -7.10 -3.50
N GLN A 36 20.58 -7.05 -2.61
CA GLN A 36 19.53 -6.03 -2.51
C GLN A 36 18.42 -6.04 -3.57
N VAL A 37 17.71 -7.17 -3.70
CA VAL A 37 16.25 -7.05 -3.66
C VAL A 37 15.90 -7.24 -2.19
N GLY A 38 15.77 -6.13 -1.46
CA GLY A 38 15.26 -6.17 -0.09
C GLY A 38 14.01 -7.05 -0.09
N SER A 39 14.00 -8.09 0.73
CA SER A 39 12.96 -9.11 0.77
C SER A 39 11.58 -8.46 0.66
N PHE A 40 10.93 -8.62 -0.50
CA PHE A 40 9.56 -8.21 -0.68
C PHE A 40 8.72 -9.10 0.23
N ASP A 41 8.27 -8.53 1.36
CA ASP A 41 7.42 -9.23 2.30
C ASP A 41 5.95 -8.83 2.04
N PRO A 42 5.18 -9.65 1.31
CA PRO A 42 3.77 -9.37 1.05
C PRO A 42 2.95 -9.30 2.35
N SER A 43 3.44 -9.91 3.44
CA SER A 43 2.82 -9.83 4.77
C SER A 43 2.86 -8.41 5.35
N SER A 44 3.99 -7.71 5.19
CA SER A 44 4.19 -6.32 5.63
C SER A 44 3.29 -5.37 4.87
N ILE A 45 3.15 -5.56 3.55
CA ILE A 45 2.22 -4.78 2.72
C ILE A 45 0.79 -5.07 3.14
N THR A 46 0.40 -6.34 3.29
CA THR A 46 -0.94 -6.72 3.79
C THR A 46 -1.26 -6.05 5.12
N LYS A 47 -0.30 -6.06 6.05
CA LYS A 47 -0.46 -5.45 7.38
C LYS A 47 -0.60 -3.94 7.29
N ALA A 48 0.22 -3.27 6.46
CA ALA A 48 0.15 -1.83 6.25
C ALA A 48 -1.16 -1.42 5.58
N THR A 49 -1.59 -2.13 4.53
CA THR A 49 -2.86 -1.86 3.84
C THR A 49 -4.06 -2.08 4.76
N LYS A 50 -4.07 -3.13 5.59
CA LYS A 50 -5.13 -3.34 6.61
C LYS A 50 -5.13 -2.27 7.71
N ALA A 51 -3.95 -1.79 8.12
CA ALA A 51 -3.86 -0.71 9.09
C ALA A 51 -4.39 0.61 8.52
N LEU A 52 -4.14 0.86 7.23
CA LEU A 52 -4.70 1.99 6.51
C LEU A 52 -6.22 1.88 6.40
N ASP A 53 -6.74 0.74 5.94
CA ASP A 53 -8.16 0.41 5.85
C ASP A 53 -8.89 0.68 7.18
N GLY A 54 -8.40 0.10 8.30
CA GLY A 54 -8.97 0.36 9.62
C GLY A 54 -8.86 1.82 10.08
N SER A 55 -7.85 2.57 9.62
CA SER A 55 -7.73 4.01 9.91
C SER A 55 -8.75 4.82 9.11
N ILE A 56 -8.99 4.46 7.84
CA ILE A 56 -9.98 5.09 6.95
C ILE A 56 -11.38 4.88 7.52
N ASP A 57 -11.71 3.66 7.96
CA ASP A 57 -12.99 3.35 8.61
C ASP A 57 -13.25 4.20 9.84
N GLN A 58 -12.25 4.29 10.73
CA GLN A 58 -12.35 5.14 11.93
C GLN A 58 -12.51 6.61 11.57
N PHE A 59 -11.78 7.10 10.56
CA PHE A 59 -11.89 8.46 10.07
C PHE A 59 -13.26 8.75 9.47
N SER A 60 -13.76 7.89 8.59
CA SER A 60 -15.08 7.99 7.96
C SER A 60 -16.21 8.01 9.00
N SER A 61 -16.08 7.19 10.05
CA SER A 61 -17.05 7.15 11.16
C SER A 61 -17.10 8.49 11.92
N VAL A 62 -15.95 9.07 12.27
CA VAL A 62 -15.93 10.37 12.97
C VAL A 62 -16.29 11.54 12.06
N LEU A 63 -15.97 11.45 10.76
CA LEU A 63 -16.27 12.49 9.77
C LEU A 63 -17.78 12.69 9.61
N LYS A 64 -18.56 11.60 9.61
CA LYS A 64 -20.03 11.66 9.53
C LYS A 64 -20.68 12.40 10.70
N GLY A 65 -20.03 12.40 11.87
CA GLY A 65 -20.50 13.09 13.08
C GLY A 65 -19.88 14.47 13.32
N ALA A 66 -19.02 14.95 12.44
CA ALA A 66 -18.13 16.09 12.71
C ALA A 66 -18.76 17.48 12.54
N GLY A 67 -20.01 17.58 12.08
CA GLY A 67 -20.68 18.88 11.88
C GLY A 67 -19.96 19.80 10.90
N ILE A 68 -19.31 19.24 9.87
CA ILE A 68 -18.58 19.98 8.84
C ILE A 68 -19.56 20.63 7.87
N ASP A 69 -19.19 21.80 7.33
CA ASP A 69 -19.89 22.44 6.21
C ASP A 69 -20.28 21.41 5.14
N PRO A 70 -21.55 21.33 4.71
CA PRO A 70 -22.04 20.25 3.86
C PRO A 70 -21.36 20.19 2.49
N ALA A 71 -20.90 21.32 1.92
CA ALA A 71 -20.18 21.33 0.66
C ALA A 71 -18.79 20.73 0.81
N LYS A 72 -18.05 21.13 1.86
CA LYS A 72 -16.75 20.54 2.19
C LYS A 72 -16.86 19.08 2.62
N ALA A 73 -17.87 18.75 3.43
CA ALA A 73 -18.14 17.40 3.89
C ALA A 73 -18.38 16.45 2.72
N LYS A 74 -19.11 16.88 1.68
CA LYS A 74 -19.31 16.10 0.46
C LYS A 74 -17.99 15.84 -0.26
N SER A 75 -17.16 16.87 -0.46
CA SER A 75 -15.85 16.72 -1.11
C SER A 75 -14.91 15.81 -0.33
N ILE A 76 -14.81 15.98 0.99
CA ILE A 76 -13.98 15.15 1.87
C ILE A 76 -14.48 13.71 1.84
N THR A 77 -15.80 13.49 2.02
CA THR A 77 -16.39 12.14 2.01
C THR A 77 -16.15 11.45 0.67
N SER A 78 -16.35 12.13 -0.46
CA SER A 78 -16.06 11.55 -1.78
C SER A 78 -14.58 11.20 -1.96
N ALA A 79 -13.66 12.04 -1.47
CA ALA A 79 -12.23 11.74 -1.54
C ALA A 79 -11.83 10.59 -0.60
N VAL A 80 -12.45 10.49 0.58
CA VAL A 80 -12.27 9.36 1.51
C VAL A 80 -12.82 8.06 0.91
N SER A 81 -13.96 8.09 0.24
CA SER A 81 -14.50 6.91 -0.45
C SER A 81 -13.62 6.45 -1.62
N ALA A 82 -12.95 7.39 -2.31
CA ALA A 82 -11.96 7.02 -3.33
C ALA A 82 -10.74 6.34 -2.70
N LEU A 83 -10.20 6.93 -1.62
CA LEU A 83 -9.10 6.36 -0.85
C LEU A 83 -9.42 4.95 -0.30
N ASP A 84 -10.63 4.77 0.21
CA ASP A 84 -11.15 3.48 0.67
C ASP A 84 -11.18 2.44 -0.48
N GLY A 85 -11.73 2.82 -1.63
CA GLY A 85 -11.78 1.98 -2.82
C GLY A 85 -10.40 1.57 -3.34
N ASP A 86 -9.44 2.48 -3.37
CA ASP A 86 -8.06 2.19 -3.76
C ASP A 86 -7.35 1.28 -2.74
N THR A 87 -7.65 1.45 -1.45
CA THR A 87 -7.13 0.58 -0.37
C THR A 87 -7.68 -0.84 -0.48
N ASP A 88 -8.99 -1.01 -0.69
CA ASP A 88 -9.63 -2.31 -0.93
C ASP A 88 -9.08 -2.98 -2.21
N LYS A 89 -8.89 -2.20 -3.28
CA LYS A 89 -8.29 -2.69 -4.51
C LYS A 89 -6.88 -3.21 -4.30
N MET A 90 -6.07 -2.51 -3.51
CA MET A 90 -4.74 -2.99 -3.13
C MET A 90 -4.83 -4.30 -2.34
N LEU A 91 -5.75 -4.43 -1.37
CA LEU A 91 -5.97 -5.70 -0.65
C LEU A 91 -6.34 -6.85 -1.59
N LYS A 92 -7.18 -6.59 -2.60
CA LYS A 92 -7.54 -7.58 -3.63
C LYS A 92 -6.34 -7.95 -4.50
N GLN A 93 -5.53 -6.98 -4.92
CA GLN A 93 -4.31 -7.22 -5.69
C GLN A 93 -3.30 -8.08 -4.91
N ILE A 94 -3.13 -7.82 -3.62
CA ILE A 94 -2.27 -8.63 -2.74
C ILE A 94 -2.79 -10.08 -2.67
N LYS A 95 -4.10 -10.28 -2.47
CA LYS A 95 -4.71 -11.63 -2.45
C LYS A 95 -4.62 -12.35 -3.79
N GLY A 96 -4.67 -11.59 -4.89
CA GLY A 96 -4.55 -12.11 -6.26
C GLY A 96 -3.11 -12.34 -6.74
N ALA A 97 -2.11 -12.27 -5.85
CA ALA A 97 -0.69 -12.40 -6.17
C ALA A 97 -0.20 -11.41 -7.24
N SER A 98 -0.68 -10.15 -7.19
CA SER A 98 -0.18 -9.08 -8.07
C SER A 98 1.31 -8.85 -7.87
N ASP A 99 1.97 -8.43 -8.93
CA ASP A 99 3.38 -8.07 -8.90
C ASP A 99 3.62 -6.77 -8.11
N LEU A 100 4.87 -6.58 -7.71
CA LEU A 100 5.31 -5.45 -6.89
C LEU A 100 5.11 -4.09 -7.60
N MET A 101 5.17 -4.07 -8.93
CA MET A 101 5.00 -2.85 -9.72
C MET A 101 3.54 -2.39 -9.67
N SER A 102 2.60 -3.32 -9.88
CA SER A 102 1.16 -3.07 -9.73
C SER A 102 0.81 -2.55 -8.33
N LEU A 103 1.38 -3.14 -7.27
CA LEU A 103 1.15 -2.70 -5.90
C LEU A 103 1.77 -1.33 -5.60
N LYS A 104 2.92 -1.01 -6.20
CA LYS A 104 3.56 0.31 -6.09
C LYS A 104 2.74 1.40 -6.78
N ASP A 105 2.17 1.10 -7.95
CA ASP A 105 1.29 2.03 -8.66
C ASP A 105 0.03 2.32 -7.85
N GLU A 106 -0.56 1.29 -7.21
CA GLU A 106 -1.71 1.46 -6.32
C GLU A 106 -1.33 2.26 -5.06
N ALA A 107 -0.20 1.96 -4.43
CA ALA A 107 0.31 2.74 -3.30
C ALA A 107 0.54 4.22 -3.67
N THR A 108 0.97 4.50 -4.91
CA THR A 108 1.14 5.88 -5.41
C THR A 108 -0.20 6.61 -5.50
N LYS A 109 -1.27 5.93 -5.96
CA LYS A 109 -2.63 6.50 -6.00
C LYS A 109 -3.17 6.76 -4.61
N ILE A 110 -3.02 5.80 -3.70
CA ILE A 110 -3.39 5.95 -2.28
C ILE A 110 -2.73 7.20 -1.69
N LEU A 111 -1.42 7.42 -1.90
CA LEU A 111 -0.74 8.62 -1.40
C LEU A 111 -1.27 9.91 -2.04
N ALA A 112 -1.62 9.89 -3.33
CA ALA A 112 -2.22 11.04 -4.01
C ALA A 112 -3.60 11.39 -3.44
N ASP A 113 -4.43 10.39 -3.18
CA ASP A 113 -5.74 10.57 -2.56
C ASP A 113 -5.62 11.07 -1.11
N VAL A 114 -4.63 10.59 -0.36
CA VAL A 114 -4.35 11.11 0.98
C VAL A 114 -3.97 12.60 0.91
N ARG A 115 -3.11 13.01 -0.03
CA ARG A 115 -2.78 14.44 -0.23
C ARG A 115 -4.02 15.27 -0.59
N LYS A 116 -4.90 14.73 -1.42
CA LYS A 116 -6.15 15.40 -1.81
C LYS A 116 -7.06 15.61 -0.62
N VAL A 117 -7.25 14.59 0.22
CA VAL A 117 -8.04 14.72 1.46
C VAL A 117 -7.37 15.69 2.43
N ASP A 118 -6.04 15.67 2.57
CA ASP A 118 -5.30 16.61 3.43
C ASP A 118 -5.51 18.07 2.99
N GLY A 119 -5.47 18.33 1.68
CA GLY A 119 -5.77 19.64 1.11
C GLY A 119 -7.21 20.09 1.35
N LEU A 120 -8.18 19.16 1.31
CA LEU A 120 -9.59 19.45 1.59
C LEU A 120 -9.85 19.68 3.09
N MET A 121 -9.08 19.03 3.96
CA MET A 121 -9.13 19.17 5.41
C MET A 121 -8.41 20.44 5.87
N SER A 122 -7.45 20.95 5.09
CA SER A 122 -6.76 22.21 5.35
C SER A 122 -7.76 23.38 5.35
N GLY A 123 -7.80 24.13 6.46
CA GLY A 123 -8.75 25.24 6.62
C GLY A 123 -10.19 24.81 6.91
N VAL A 124 -10.41 23.55 7.33
CA VAL A 124 -11.68 23.12 7.93
C VAL A 124 -11.50 23.10 9.44
N GLN A 125 -12.29 23.92 10.14
CA GLN A 125 -12.37 23.83 11.59
C GLN A 125 -13.14 22.56 11.97
N VAL A 126 -12.42 21.47 12.15
CA VAL A 126 -12.97 20.17 12.57
C VAL A 126 -12.64 19.90 14.03
N ALA A 127 -13.43 19.03 14.64
CA ALA A 127 -13.16 18.56 15.99
C ALA A 127 -11.80 17.83 16.08
N SER A 128 -11.19 17.87 17.27
CA SER A 128 -9.85 17.29 17.53
C SER A 128 -9.79 15.79 17.24
N ASN A 129 -10.88 15.06 17.46
CA ASN A 129 -11.00 13.65 17.11
C ASN A 129 -10.88 13.41 15.60
N VAL A 130 -11.47 14.26 14.76
CA VAL A 130 -11.39 14.15 13.29
C VAL A 130 -9.96 14.37 12.83
N THR A 131 -9.30 15.42 13.33
CA THR A 131 -7.89 15.70 13.03
C THR A 131 -6.97 14.56 13.47
N SER A 132 -7.23 13.99 14.66
CA SER A 132 -6.47 12.84 15.17
C SER A 132 -6.63 11.59 14.30
N LYS A 133 -7.87 11.24 13.91
CA LYS A 133 -8.12 10.10 13.03
C LYS A 133 -7.54 10.31 11.63
N TRP A 134 -7.61 11.53 11.10
CA TRP A 134 -6.92 11.88 9.87
C TRP A 134 -5.40 11.70 9.98
N GLY A 135 -4.82 12.09 11.12
CA GLY A 135 -3.41 11.83 11.44
C GLY A 135 -3.05 10.35 11.39
N SER A 136 -3.92 9.47 11.92
CA SER A 136 -3.74 8.01 11.81
C SER A 136 -3.75 7.54 10.36
N VAL A 137 -4.68 8.02 9.53
CA VAL A 137 -4.71 7.69 8.09
C VAL A 137 -3.41 8.10 7.40
N LYS A 138 -2.93 9.32 7.63
CA LYS A 138 -1.66 9.80 7.06
C LYS A 138 -0.46 8.97 7.49
N SER A 139 -0.39 8.61 8.78
CA SER A 139 0.69 7.79 9.30
C SER A 139 0.69 6.39 8.67
N SER A 140 -0.48 5.76 8.56
CA SER A 140 -0.64 4.44 7.93
C SER A 140 -0.31 4.47 6.44
N ALA A 141 -0.76 5.51 5.72
CA ALA A 141 -0.44 5.69 4.31
C ALA A 141 1.06 5.94 4.09
N ASN A 142 1.71 6.72 4.95
CA ASN A 142 3.16 6.95 4.86
C ASN A 142 3.97 5.68 5.19
N ALA A 143 3.51 4.87 6.15
CA ALA A 143 4.10 3.56 6.43
C ALA A 143 3.97 2.62 5.22
N LEU A 144 2.80 2.60 4.57
CA LEU A 144 2.59 1.86 3.33
C LEU A 144 3.51 2.37 2.21
N GLY A 145 3.57 3.68 1.99
CA GLY A 145 4.43 4.30 0.98
C GLY A 145 5.91 3.98 1.20
N SER A 146 6.37 3.97 2.45
CA SER A 146 7.76 3.65 2.81
C SER A 146 8.18 2.25 2.39
N LEU A 147 7.26 1.28 2.35
CA LEU A 147 7.54 -0.08 1.84
C LEU A 147 7.88 -0.08 0.34
N PHE A 148 7.46 0.94 -0.39
CA PHE A 148 7.72 1.12 -1.82
C PHE A 148 8.74 2.23 -2.12
N GLY A 149 9.36 2.83 -1.10
CA GLY A 149 10.25 3.97 -1.24
C GLY A 149 9.53 5.27 -1.64
N LEU A 150 8.22 5.36 -1.37
CA LEU A 150 7.38 6.52 -1.64
C LEU A 150 7.24 7.38 -0.37
N LYS A 151 7.04 8.68 -0.54
CA LYS A 151 6.81 9.62 0.56
C LYS A 151 5.56 10.45 0.27
N LEU A 152 4.84 10.76 1.35
CA LEU A 152 3.66 11.63 1.35
C LEU A 152 4.07 13.10 1.32
#